data_AF-A0A2U0SGN2-F1
#
_entry.id   AF-A0A2U0SGN2-F1
#
_cell.length_a   1.000
_cell.length_b   1.000
_cell.length_c   1.000
_cell.angle_alpha   90.00
_cell.angle_beta   90.00
_cell.angle_gamma   90.00
#
_symmetry.space_group_name_H-M   'P 1'
#
loop_
_entity.id
_entity.type
_entity.pdbx_description
1 polymer ?
#
loop_
_entity_poly.entity_id
_entity_poly.type
_entity_poly.pdbx_seq_one_letter_code
_entity_poly.pdbx_strand_id
1 'polypeptide(L)'
;MVTRAARDTASTPAVPLFLGGLAAFGAYFAMYAFRKPFAAATYADVAGWHIAIDYKSALLIAQVIGYALSKLIGVRMIAEAGRQGRARSILALIGLSWLALVAFALLPAPWNVACMFLNGLPLGLIWGLVFSYVEGRRVSELLGSMLCASFILASGVVKSVAMLLMQAGVAERWMPAATGLAFVPLLLLALWHLERLPPPDARDEAERVVRVPMRAADRAAFLRAHGYTLTLLIIGYVLLTALRDIRDNFAAEIWAALGHGGDAAIFSASELPVATLVLAALALLMLVRDNLRALLAMHGLILLGALLLGLSTLAFQAGLLVPLPWMVVTGAGLYLAYTPFNAMLFDRMIATIGTAANAGFLIYIADASGYAGSVALLLVHSLGTPQLAWLPFFTTCCYLTALAVALCTAVSAWHFLRGRRAGASHVAA
;
A
#
# COMPACT_ATOMS: atom_id res chain seq x y z
N MET A 1 29.69 -48.00 -12.19
CA MET A 1 29.61 -48.30 -10.74
C MET A 1 29.32 -46.98 -10.03
N VAL A 2 28.10 -46.84 -9.53
CA VAL A 2 27.51 -45.60 -9.00
C VAL A 2 28.02 -45.36 -7.58
N THR A 3 28.74 -44.27 -7.34
CA THR A 3 29.03 -43.78 -5.99
C THR A 3 28.26 -42.49 -5.72
N ARG A 4 27.08 -42.71 -5.12
CA ARG A 4 26.35 -41.85 -4.18
C ARG A 4 26.62 -40.34 -4.25
N ALA A 5 25.68 -39.66 -4.90
CA ALA A 5 25.28 -38.30 -4.57
C ALA A 5 25.05 -38.19 -3.05
N ALA A 6 25.85 -37.35 -2.39
CA ALA A 6 25.55 -36.85 -1.06
C ALA A 6 24.29 -35.97 -1.19
N ARG A 7 23.15 -36.52 -0.77
CA ARG A 7 21.93 -35.77 -0.48
C ARG A 7 22.21 -34.94 0.76
N ASP A 8 22.68 -33.71 0.59
CA ASP A 8 22.53 -32.69 1.63
C ASP A 8 21.08 -32.21 1.62
N THR A 9 20.25 -32.97 2.34
CA THR A 9 18.93 -32.53 2.80
C THR A 9 19.09 -31.60 4.01
N ALA A 10 19.71 -30.44 3.82
CA ALA A 10 19.52 -29.34 4.76
C ALA A 10 18.23 -28.63 4.34
N SER A 11 17.11 -29.03 4.94
CA SER A 11 15.92 -28.18 4.94
C SER A 11 16.33 -26.84 5.56
N THR A 12 16.37 -25.76 4.78
CA THR A 12 16.41 -24.40 5.33
C THR A 12 15.26 -24.33 6.34
N PRO A 13 15.53 -24.19 7.65
CA PRO A 13 14.46 -24.33 8.62
C PRO A 13 13.38 -23.27 8.34
N ALA A 14 12.11 -23.59 8.61
CA ALA A 14 11.02 -22.63 8.45
C ALA A 14 11.22 -21.37 9.33
N VAL A 15 11.98 -21.51 10.42
CA VAL A 15 12.20 -20.49 11.45
C VAL A 15 13.00 -19.28 10.95
N PRO A 16 14.19 -19.41 10.30
CA PRO A 16 14.89 -18.25 9.73
C PRO A 16 14.09 -17.48 8.67
N LEU A 17 13.26 -18.16 7.88
CA LEU A 17 12.42 -17.53 6.84
C LEU A 17 11.27 -16.73 7.46
N PHE A 18 10.61 -17.27 8.48
CA PHE A 18 9.58 -16.56 9.24
C PHE A 18 10.15 -15.33 9.97
N LEU A 19 11.33 -15.48 10.60
CA LEU A 19 12.03 -14.37 11.23
C LEU A 19 12.44 -13.29 10.22
N GLY A 20 12.85 -13.68 9.01
CA GLY A 20 13.11 -12.75 7.91
C GLY A 20 11.86 -11.96 7.48
N GLY A 21 10.71 -12.63 7.38
CA GLY A 21 9.43 -11.98 7.11
C GLY A 21 8.98 -11.03 8.21
N LEU A 22 9.14 -11.44 9.47
CA LEU A 22 8.84 -10.60 10.62
C LEU A 22 9.79 -9.39 10.71
N ALA A 23 11.06 -9.56 10.37
CA ALA A 23 12.03 -8.47 10.31
C ALA A 23 11.73 -7.50 9.15
N ALA A 24 11.35 -8.01 7.97
CA ALA A 24 10.92 -7.17 6.85
C ALA A 24 9.64 -6.38 7.21
N PHE A 25 8.67 -7.06 7.84
CA PHE A 25 7.48 -6.43 8.40
C PHE A 25 7.86 -5.33 9.39
N GLY A 26 8.71 -5.63 10.38
CA GLY A 26 9.12 -4.69 11.42
C GLY A 26 9.89 -3.48 10.89
N ALA A 27 10.77 -3.68 9.90
CA ALA A 27 11.54 -2.60 9.28
C ALA A 27 10.62 -1.63 8.53
N TYR A 28 9.68 -2.15 7.74
CA TYR A 28 8.74 -1.31 7.00
C TYR A 28 7.67 -0.68 7.91
N PHE A 29 7.22 -1.41 8.93
CA PHE A 29 6.36 -0.89 9.98
C PHE A 29 7.01 0.29 10.70
N ALA A 30 8.28 0.17 11.10
CA ALA A 30 9.01 1.25 11.75
C ALA A 30 9.23 2.45 10.81
N MET A 31 9.47 2.21 9.51
CA MET A 31 9.58 3.29 8.53
C MET A 31 8.30 4.15 8.47
N TYR A 32 7.11 3.54 8.63
CA TYR A 32 5.84 4.27 8.61
C TYR A 32 5.75 5.37 9.69
N ALA A 33 6.50 5.23 10.80
CA ALA A 33 6.60 6.26 11.84
C ALA A 33 7.32 7.53 11.38
N PHE A 34 8.06 7.50 10.28
CA PHE A 34 8.67 8.69 9.67
C PHE A 34 7.79 9.30 8.57
N ARG A 35 6.68 8.62 8.23
CA ARG A 35 5.81 8.99 7.12
C ARG A 35 4.46 9.50 7.58
N LYS A 36 3.74 8.74 8.41
CA LYS A 36 2.30 8.92 8.65
C LYS A 36 1.89 9.67 9.92
N PRO A 37 2.71 9.81 10.98
CA PRO A 37 2.29 10.48 12.21
C PRO A 37 1.69 11.87 12.04
N PHE A 38 2.22 12.70 11.13
CA PHE A 38 1.71 14.06 10.90
C PHE A 38 0.20 14.08 10.57
N ALA A 39 -0.33 13.03 9.94
CA ALA A 39 -1.75 12.93 9.62
C ALA A 39 -2.66 12.68 10.84
N ALA A 40 -2.09 12.43 12.03
CA ALA A 40 -2.85 12.37 13.27
C ALA A 40 -3.30 13.76 13.76
N ALA A 41 -2.59 14.82 13.37
CA ALA A 41 -2.97 16.20 13.67
C ALA A 41 -3.94 16.75 12.60
N THR A 42 -4.75 17.74 12.99
CA THR A 42 -5.70 18.42 12.10
C THR A 42 -5.14 19.73 11.51
N TYR A 43 -4.18 20.37 12.20
CA TYR A 43 -3.55 21.63 11.79
C TYR A 43 -4.53 22.78 11.50
N ALA A 44 -5.50 23.01 12.39
CA ALA A 44 -6.62 23.93 12.15
C ALA A 44 -6.21 25.40 11.94
N ASP A 45 -5.26 25.93 12.73
CA ASP A 45 -4.88 27.35 12.71
C ASP A 45 -3.36 27.52 12.55
N VAL A 46 -2.88 27.51 11.31
CA VAL A 46 -1.45 27.67 11.00
C VAL A 46 -1.14 29.11 10.60
N ALA A 47 -0.43 29.83 11.47
CA ALA A 47 0.00 31.19 11.21
C ALA A 47 0.86 31.29 9.92
N GLY A 48 0.53 32.27 9.06
CA GLY A 48 1.24 32.51 7.79
C GLY A 48 0.78 31.64 6.64
N TRP A 49 -0.22 30.77 6.83
CA TRP A 49 -0.84 30.01 5.75
C TRP A 49 -2.12 30.68 5.25
N HIS A 50 -2.08 31.23 4.04
CA HIS A 50 -3.19 31.98 3.43
C HIS A 50 -3.55 31.47 2.02
N ILE A 51 -3.10 30.27 1.68
CA ILE A 51 -3.34 29.65 0.36
C ILE A 51 -4.72 28.98 0.39
N ALA A 52 -5.40 28.90 -0.77
CA ALA A 52 -6.74 28.32 -0.90
C ALA A 52 -6.82 26.82 -0.53
N ILE A 53 -5.69 26.11 -0.49
CA ILE A 53 -5.63 24.70 -0.13
C ILE A 53 -5.37 24.61 1.38
N ASP A 54 -6.16 23.79 2.07
CA ASP A 54 -5.95 23.46 3.49
C ASP A 54 -4.49 23.04 3.76
N TYR A 55 -3.96 23.45 4.92
CA TYR A 55 -2.56 23.24 5.25
C TYR A 55 -2.20 21.74 5.29
N LYS A 56 -3.04 20.91 5.91
CA LYS A 56 -2.81 19.46 5.98
C LYS A 56 -2.84 18.83 4.59
N SER A 57 -3.80 19.23 3.75
CA SER A 57 -3.85 18.82 2.34
C SER A 57 -2.57 19.19 1.59
N ALA A 58 -2.00 20.38 1.81
CA ALA A 58 -0.74 20.78 1.19
C ALA A 58 0.45 19.93 1.65
N LEU A 59 0.55 19.61 2.95
CA LEU A 59 1.57 18.69 3.47
C LEU A 59 1.47 17.29 2.83
N LEU A 60 0.24 16.76 2.73
CA LEU A 60 -0.03 15.46 2.11
C LEU A 60 0.37 15.44 0.64
N ILE A 61 -0.02 16.46 -0.13
CA ILE A 61 0.32 16.58 -1.54
C ILE A 61 1.84 16.68 -1.70
N ALA A 62 2.52 17.54 -0.94
CA ALA A 62 3.97 17.68 -1.00
C ALA A 62 4.70 16.35 -0.71
N GLN A 63 4.30 15.62 0.34
CA GLN A 63 4.90 14.34 0.68
C GLN A 63 4.64 13.28 -0.41
N VAL A 64 3.42 13.21 -0.96
CA VAL A 64 3.07 12.25 -2.02
C VAL A 64 3.84 12.54 -3.30
N ILE A 65 4.02 13.80 -3.69
CA ILE A 65 4.82 14.18 -4.87
C ILE A 65 6.28 13.74 -4.67
N GLY A 66 6.87 14.00 -3.49
CA GLY A 66 8.21 13.52 -3.16
C GLY A 66 8.32 11.99 -3.25
N TYR A 67 7.35 11.28 -2.70
CA TYR A 67 7.29 9.82 -2.75
C TYR A 67 7.11 9.27 -4.17
N ALA A 68 6.30 9.92 -5.00
CA ALA A 68 6.10 9.54 -6.40
C ALA A 68 7.38 9.75 -7.22
N LEU A 69 8.03 10.91 -7.07
CA LEU A 69 9.31 11.21 -7.72
C LEU A 69 10.40 10.21 -7.30
N SER A 70 10.42 9.84 -6.03
CA SER A 70 11.31 8.80 -5.50
C SER A 70 11.15 7.48 -6.25
N LYS A 71 9.92 7.03 -6.53
CA LYS A 71 9.70 5.82 -7.32
C LYS A 71 10.26 5.94 -8.74
N LEU A 72 10.19 7.13 -9.37
CA LEU A 72 10.76 7.34 -10.71
C LEU A 72 12.29 7.22 -10.71
N ILE A 73 12.95 7.85 -9.75
CA ILE A 73 14.42 7.85 -9.59
C ILE A 73 14.90 6.46 -9.13
N GLY A 74 14.12 5.84 -8.25
CA GLY A 74 14.45 4.63 -7.51
C GLY A 74 14.58 3.36 -8.31
N VAL A 75 13.92 3.24 -9.46
CA VAL A 75 13.97 2.02 -10.29
C VAL A 75 15.41 1.68 -10.64
N ARG A 76 16.20 2.69 -11.03
CA ARG A 76 17.60 2.51 -11.39
C ARG A 76 18.47 2.21 -10.16
N MET A 77 18.27 2.97 -9.09
CA MET A 77 19.06 2.82 -7.86
C MET A 77 18.86 1.45 -7.20
N ILE A 78 17.62 0.92 -7.16
CA ILE A 78 17.33 -0.40 -6.59
C ILE A 78 17.85 -1.51 -7.51
N ALA A 79 17.74 -1.36 -8.83
CA ALA A 79 18.27 -2.34 -9.78
C ALA A 79 19.80 -2.46 -9.72
N GLU A 80 20.50 -1.36 -9.42
CA GLU A 80 21.96 -1.30 -9.26
C GLU A 80 22.41 -1.61 -7.81
N ALA A 81 21.50 -1.57 -6.84
CA ALA A 81 21.79 -1.86 -5.44
C ALA A 81 22.07 -3.36 -5.26
N GLY A 82 23.35 -3.70 -5.13
CA GLY A 82 23.78 -5.04 -4.74
C GLY A 82 23.26 -5.48 -3.37
N ARG A 83 23.63 -6.70 -2.95
CA ARG A 83 23.27 -7.24 -1.63
C ARG A 83 23.98 -6.52 -0.47
N GLN A 84 25.10 -5.86 -0.73
CA GLN A 84 25.93 -5.21 0.28
C GLN A 84 25.47 -3.78 0.55
N GLY A 85 25.43 -3.39 1.83
CA GLY A 85 25.19 -2.00 2.25
C GLY A 85 23.72 -1.57 2.28
N ARG A 86 22.76 -2.48 2.07
CA ARG A 86 21.32 -2.17 2.09
C ARG A 86 20.85 -1.57 3.41
N ALA A 87 21.27 -2.10 4.56
CA ALA A 87 20.91 -1.52 5.85
C ALA A 87 21.46 -0.10 6.01
N ARG A 88 22.69 0.17 5.53
CA ARG A 88 23.26 1.53 5.53
C ARG A 88 22.44 2.48 4.67
N SER A 89 22.02 2.05 3.48
CA SER A 89 21.16 2.85 2.60
C SER A 89 19.80 3.13 3.25
N ILE A 90 19.17 2.13 3.86
CA ILE A 90 17.89 2.30 4.58
C ILE A 90 18.05 3.32 5.72
N LEU A 91 19.11 3.19 6.53
CA LEU A 91 19.38 4.12 7.64
C LEU A 91 19.66 5.54 7.15
N ALA A 92 20.44 5.70 6.07
CA ALA A 92 20.73 7.01 5.50
C ALA A 92 19.47 7.69 4.96
N LEU A 93 18.62 6.95 4.24
CA LEU A 93 17.36 7.47 3.70
C LEU A 93 16.37 7.82 4.81
N ILE A 94 16.19 6.96 5.82
CA ILE A 94 15.33 7.25 6.97
C ILE A 94 15.89 8.43 7.78
N GLY A 95 17.21 8.51 7.96
CA GLY A 95 17.88 9.64 8.61
C GLY A 95 17.64 10.96 7.87
N LEU A 96 17.76 10.97 6.54
CA LEU A 96 17.44 12.14 5.72
C LEU A 96 15.97 12.54 5.83
N SER A 97 15.07 11.55 5.82
CA SER A 97 13.63 11.76 6.02
C SER A 97 13.33 12.38 7.39
N TRP A 98 14.02 11.91 8.43
CA TRP A 98 13.89 12.42 9.79
C TRP A 98 14.44 13.85 9.94
N LEU A 99 15.59 14.15 9.33
CA LEU A 99 16.12 15.52 9.30
C LEU A 99 15.15 16.49 8.62
N ALA A 100 14.44 16.05 7.58
CA ALA A 100 13.38 16.83 6.96
C ALA A 100 12.19 17.07 7.92
N LEU A 101 11.84 16.11 8.78
CA LEU A 101 10.82 16.32 9.83
C LEU A 101 11.28 17.29 10.93
N VAL A 102 12.56 17.27 11.28
CA VAL A 102 13.13 18.26 12.21
C VAL A 102 13.10 19.65 11.57
N ALA A 103 13.48 19.77 10.29
CA ALA A 103 13.36 21.02 9.54
C ALA A 103 11.92 21.51 9.44
N PHE A 104 10.95 20.60 9.23
CA PHE A 104 9.51 20.89 9.27
C PHE A 104 9.08 21.52 10.60
N ALA A 105 9.60 21.02 11.72
CA ALA A 105 9.29 21.55 13.06
C ALA A 105 9.92 22.93 13.32
N LEU A 106 11.09 23.21 12.73
CA LEU A 106 11.85 24.44 12.93
C LEU A 106 11.43 25.58 11.99
N LEU A 107 11.05 25.27 10.76
CA LEU A 107 10.71 26.28 9.75
C LEU A 107 9.24 26.72 9.86
N PRO A 108 8.94 28.02 9.67
CA PRO A 108 7.57 28.51 9.62
C PRO A 108 6.88 28.14 8.31
N ALA A 109 5.55 28.21 8.30
CA ALA A 109 4.77 28.17 7.05
C ALA A 109 5.16 29.39 6.18
N PRO A 110 5.20 29.25 4.84
CA PRO A 110 4.89 28.05 4.04
C PRO A 110 6.08 27.10 3.82
N TRP A 111 7.29 27.45 4.28
CA TRP A 111 8.54 26.73 3.96
C TRP A 111 8.56 25.29 4.48
N ASN A 112 7.91 25.04 5.61
CA ASN A 112 7.79 23.70 6.17
C ASN A 112 7.03 22.71 5.25
N VAL A 113 6.17 23.18 4.33
CA VAL A 113 5.54 22.31 3.33
C VAL A 113 6.58 21.68 2.39
N ALA A 114 7.62 22.43 2.01
CA ALA A 114 8.72 21.89 1.22
C ALA A 114 9.51 20.80 1.97
N CYS A 115 9.59 20.89 3.31
CA CYS A 115 10.19 19.84 4.12
C CYS A 115 9.41 18.52 4.02
N MET A 116 8.10 18.55 3.84
CA MET A 116 7.31 17.33 3.64
C MET A 116 7.59 16.66 2.29
N PHE A 117 7.88 17.43 1.25
CA PHE A 117 8.41 16.89 -0.01
C PHE A 117 9.76 16.20 0.19
N LEU A 118 10.70 16.86 0.88
CA LEU A 118 12.02 16.30 1.20
C LEU A 118 11.93 15.08 2.13
N ASN A 119 10.91 15.01 2.98
CA ASN A 119 10.62 13.85 3.82
C ASN A 119 10.11 12.67 2.97
N GLY A 120 9.21 12.90 2.00
CA GLY A 120 8.64 11.86 1.14
C GLY A 120 9.64 11.25 0.16
N LEU A 121 10.58 12.06 -0.35
CA LEU A 121 11.58 11.65 -1.34
C LEU A 121 12.44 10.44 -0.93
N PRO A 122 13.11 10.39 0.24
CA PRO A 122 13.89 9.23 0.64
C PRO A 122 13.03 7.99 0.96
N LEU A 123 11.79 8.20 1.44
CA LEU A 123 10.92 7.12 1.91
C LEU A 123 10.39 6.23 0.79
N GLY A 124 10.25 6.75 -0.44
CA GLY A 124 9.77 6.00 -1.59
C GLY A 124 10.61 4.78 -1.98
N LEU A 125 11.88 4.74 -1.57
CA LEU A 125 12.84 3.68 -1.90
C LEU A 125 12.85 2.55 -0.88
N ILE A 126 12.35 2.80 0.35
CA ILE A 126 12.51 1.87 1.47
C ILE A 126 11.77 0.56 1.22
N TRP A 127 10.58 0.60 0.62
CA TRP A 127 9.84 -0.62 0.30
C TRP A 127 10.67 -1.57 -0.59
N GLY A 128 11.26 -1.05 -1.67
CA GLY A 128 12.06 -1.84 -2.60
C GLY A 128 13.34 -2.37 -1.96
N LEU A 129 14.00 -1.56 -1.13
CA LEU A 129 15.20 -1.99 -0.39
C LEU A 129 14.87 -3.10 0.62
N VAL A 130 13.79 -2.98 1.39
CA VAL A 130 13.34 -4.02 2.33
C VAL A 130 12.90 -5.27 1.58
N PHE A 131 12.09 -5.12 0.52
CA PHE A 131 11.64 -6.23 -0.31
C PHE A 131 12.81 -7.00 -0.94
N SER A 132 13.89 -6.32 -1.31
CA SER A 132 15.07 -6.96 -1.90
C SER A 132 15.77 -7.99 -0.98
N TYR A 133 15.56 -7.96 0.34
CA TYR A 133 16.07 -8.98 1.28
C TYR A 133 15.29 -10.30 1.20
N VAL A 134 14.00 -10.19 0.92
CA VAL A 134 13.05 -11.31 0.92
C VAL A 134 12.71 -11.80 -0.48
N GLU A 135 12.99 -10.99 -1.52
CA GLU A 135 12.83 -11.34 -2.92
C GLU A 135 13.74 -12.48 -3.35
N GLY A 136 13.26 -13.29 -4.32
CA GLY A 136 14.01 -14.37 -4.93
C GLY A 136 13.99 -15.67 -4.13
N ARG A 137 13.08 -15.78 -3.16
CA ARG A 137 12.81 -16.98 -2.35
C ARG A 137 11.53 -17.67 -2.80
N ARG A 138 11.39 -18.96 -2.52
CA ARG A 138 10.14 -19.73 -2.78
C ARG A 138 8.91 -19.16 -2.07
N VAL A 139 9.13 -18.50 -0.93
CA VAL A 139 8.08 -17.83 -0.14
C VAL A 139 7.98 -16.32 -0.41
N SER A 140 8.54 -15.81 -1.51
CA SER A 140 8.53 -14.37 -1.81
C SER A 140 7.12 -13.79 -1.87
N GLU A 141 6.13 -14.55 -2.37
CA GLU A 141 4.73 -14.12 -2.41
C GLU A 141 4.17 -13.89 -0.99
N LEU A 142 4.42 -14.83 -0.07
CA LEU A 142 4.01 -14.73 1.33
C LEU A 142 4.73 -13.58 2.05
N LEU A 143 6.03 -13.44 1.84
CA LEU A 143 6.82 -12.36 2.45
C LEU A 143 6.39 -10.99 1.90
N GLY A 144 6.05 -10.91 0.62
CA GLY A 144 5.45 -9.74 0.00
C GLY A 144 4.08 -9.39 0.58
N SER A 145 3.20 -10.38 0.82
CA SER A 145 1.90 -10.13 1.45
C SER A 145 2.02 -9.66 2.90
N MET A 146 2.99 -10.20 3.66
CA MET A 146 3.29 -9.71 5.01
C MET A 146 3.74 -8.24 4.97
N LEU A 147 4.59 -7.89 4.01
CA LEU A 147 5.04 -6.51 3.82
C LEU A 147 3.87 -5.58 3.44
N CYS A 148 2.95 -6.02 2.58
CA CYS A 148 1.73 -5.27 2.27
C CYS A 148 0.81 -5.10 3.50
N ALA A 149 0.61 -6.14 4.29
CA ALA A 149 -0.21 -6.00 5.50
C ALA A 149 0.42 -5.08 6.55
N SER A 150 1.75 -4.96 6.57
CA SER A 150 2.44 -4.12 7.52
C SER A 150 2.02 -2.66 7.42
N PHE A 151 1.74 -2.12 6.23
CA PHE A 151 1.36 -0.71 6.12
C PHE A 151 -0.06 -0.41 6.61
N ILE A 152 -0.97 -1.38 6.52
CA ILE A 152 -2.34 -1.27 7.01
C ILE A 152 -2.29 -1.06 8.52
N LEU A 153 -1.59 -1.96 9.21
CA LEU A 153 -1.45 -1.88 10.66
C LEU A 153 -0.57 -0.72 11.12
N ALA A 154 0.57 -0.50 10.45
CA ALA A 154 1.55 0.50 10.86
C ALA A 154 0.95 1.90 10.87
N SER A 155 0.13 2.26 9.88
CA SER A 155 -0.47 3.59 9.82
C SER A 155 -1.36 3.88 11.04
N GLY A 156 -2.18 2.92 11.47
CA GLY A 156 -3.01 3.05 12.67
C GLY A 156 -2.17 3.18 13.95
N VAL A 157 -1.19 2.28 14.12
CA VAL A 157 -0.35 2.26 15.34
C VAL A 157 0.50 3.52 15.48
N VAL A 158 1.15 3.98 14.41
CA VAL A 158 2.00 5.18 14.49
C VAL A 158 1.17 6.44 14.74
N LYS A 159 -0.09 6.49 14.28
CA LYS A 159 -1.02 7.59 14.62
C LYS A 159 -1.50 7.52 16.06
N SER A 160 -1.76 6.32 16.59
CA SER A 160 -2.02 6.14 18.03
C SER A 160 -0.85 6.65 18.87
N VAL A 161 0.39 6.29 18.53
CA VAL A 161 1.59 6.78 19.24
C VAL A 161 1.75 8.30 19.09
N ALA A 162 1.53 8.84 17.89
CA ALA A 162 1.55 10.27 17.63
C ALA A 162 0.57 11.05 18.52
N MET A 163 -0.67 10.56 18.63
CA MET A 163 -1.69 11.15 19.49
C MET A 163 -1.30 11.09 20.97
N LEU A 164 -0.77 9.96 21.44
CA LEU A 164 -0.26 9.83 22.82
C LEU A 164 0.86 10.83 23.12
N LEU A 165 1.78 11.05 22.17
CA LEU A 165 2.83 12.06 22.30
C LEU A 165 2.25 13.48 22.37
N MET A 166 1.24 13.79 21.54
CA MET A 166 0.56 15.08 21.61
C MET A 166 -0.16 15.30 22.93
N GLN A 167 -0.84 14.27 23.45
CA GLN A 167 -1.46 14.31 24.79
C GLN A 167 -0.43 14.48 25.90
N ALA A 168 0.79 13.97 25.71
CA ALA A 168 1.93 14.20 26.61
C ALA A 168 2.58 15.59 26.44
N GLY A 169 2.01 16.48 25.63
CA GLY A 169 2.45 17.87 25.45
C GLY A 169 3.41 18.11 24.29
N VAL A 170 3.69 17.10 23.44
CA VAL A 170 4.50 17.31 22.24
C VAL A 170 3.71 18.14 21.23
N ALA A 171 4.25 19.30 20.83
CA ALA A 171 3.61 20.18 19.86
C ALA A 171 3.39 19.50 18.50
N GLU A 172 2.28 19.84 17.81
CA GLU A 172 1.87 19.24 16.52
C GLU A 172 2.98 19.22 15.46
N ARG A 173 3.81 20.26 15.43
CA ARG A 173 4.95 20.39 14.50
C ARG A 173 6.12 19.46 14.81
N TRP A 174 6.33 19.11 16.08
CA TRP A 174 7.42 18.23 16.54
C TRP A 174 7.01 16.76 16.61
N MET A 175 5.70 16.50 16.75
CA MET A 175 5.14 15.16 16.87
C MET A 175 5.63 14.18 15.79
N PRO A 176 5.74 14.54 14.49
CA PRO A 176 6.21 13.59 13.49
C PRO A 176 7.65 13.13 13.73
N ALA A 177 8.54 14.05 14.07
CA ALA A 177 9.95 13.74 14.34
C ALA A 177 10.11 12.92 15.64
N ALA A 178 9.34 13.26 16.68
CA ALA A 178 9.34 12.54 17.96
C ALA A 178 8.81 11.11 17.80
N THR A 179 7.73 10.94 17.04
CA THR A 179 7.16 9.60 16.74
C THR A 179 8.17 8.76 15.97
N GLY A 180 8.84 9.32 14.96
CA GLY A 180 9.90 8.61 14.24
C GLY A 180 11.01 8.08 15.16
N LEU A 181 11.48 8.90 16.11
CA LEU A 181 12.48 8.47 17.10
C LEU A 181 12.02 7.31 17.97
N ALA A 182 10.75 7.29 18.38
CA ALA A 182 10.19 6.21 19.20
C ALA A 182 10.25 4.84 18.51
N PHE A 183 10.28 4.81 17.16
CA PHE A 183 10.35 3.58 16.37
C PHE A 183 11.77 3.20 15.90
N VAL A 184 12.79 4.03 16.19
CA VAL A 184 14.19 3.71 15.85
C VAL A 184 14.66 2.39 16.48
N PRO A 185 14.36 2.06 17.76
CA PRO A 185 14.78 0.77 18.33
C PRO A 185 14.23 -0.43 17.55
N LEU A 186 12.96 -0.37 17.14
CA LEU A 186 12.33 -1.41 16.34
C LEU A 186 12.99 -1.51 14.96
N LEU A 187 13.27 -0.38 14.31
CA LEU A 187 13.96 -0.32 13.03
C LEU A 187 15.35 -0.97 13.10
N LEU A 188 16.16 -0.60 14.09
CA LEU A 188 17.51 -1.13 14.25
C LEU A 188 17.50 -2.64 14.52
N LEU A 189 16.59 -3.11 15.37
CA LEU A 189 16.41 -4.54 15.65
C LEU A 189 16.00 -5.30 14.37
N ALA A 190 15.07 -4.76 13.59
CA ALA A 190 14.61 -5.36 12.36
C ALA A 190 15.72 -5.43 11.29
N LEU A 191 16.47 -4.34 11.10
CA LEU A 191 17.60 -4.31 10.16
C LEU A 191 18.73 -5.25 10.59
N TRP A 192 19.00 -5.36 11.90
CA TRP A 192 19.98 -6.29 12.45
C TRP A 192 19.65 -7.75 12.14
N HIS A 193 18.36 -8.12 12.13
CA HIS A 193 17.91 -9.44 11.71
C HIS A 193 17.96 -9.61 10.18
N LEU A 194 17.56 -8.60 9.40
CA LEU A 194 17.58 -8.65 7.93
C LEU A 194 18.99 -8.82 7.37
N GLU A 195 20.00 -8.16 7.95
CA GLU A 195 21.41 -8.32 7.55
C GLU A 195 21.98 -9.71 7.87
N ARG A 196 21.38 -10.43 8.83
CA ARG A 196 21.74 -11.82 9.13
C ARG A 196 20.95 -12.85 8.33
N LEU A 197 20.06 -12.40 7.45
CA LEU A 197 19.25 -13.32 6.66
C LEU A 197 20.17 -14.06 5.67
N PRO A 198 20.18 -15.42 5.69
CA PRO A 198 21.04 -16.19 4.80
C PRO A 198 20.69 -15.89 3.33
N PRO A 199 21.64 -16.00 2.39
CA PRO A 199 21.32 -15.86 0.96
C PRO A 199 20.24 -16.87 0.51
N PRO A 200 19.52 -16.60 -0.60
CA PRO A 200 18.63 -17.59 -1.22
C PRO A 200 19.37 -18.91 -1.43
N ASP A 201 18.69 -20.03 -1.16
CA ASP A 201 19.28 -21.36 -1.34
C ASP A 201 19.18 -21.82 -2.82
N ALA A 202 19.87 -22.91 -3.18
CA ALA A 202 19.86 -23.43 -4.55
C ALA A 202 18.44 -23.82 -5.04
N ARG A 203 17.49 -24.08 -4.13
CA ARG A 203 16.09 -24.36 -4.49
C ARG A 203 15.34 -23.08 -4.78
N ASP A 204 15.62 -22.01 -4.04
CA ASP A 204 15.13 -20.65 -4.32
C ASP A 204 15.57 -20.17 -5.71
N GLU A 205 16.81 -20.48 -6.13
CA GLU A 205 17.30 -20.15 -7.47
C GLU A 205 16.67 -21.02 -8.57
N ALA A 206 16.45 -22.31 -8.31
CA ALA A 206 15.85 -23.23 -9.28
C ALA A 206 14.37 -22.93 -9.58
N GLU A 207 13.64 -22.41 -8.60
CA GLU A 207 12.23 -22.01 -8.76
C GLU A 207 12.08 -20.54 -9.22
N ARG A 208 13.18 -19.82 -9.42
CA ARG A 208 13.16 -18.42 -9.84
C ARG A 208 12.76 -18.30 -11.31
N VAL A 209 11.59 -17.71 -11.55
CA VAL A 209 11.23 -17.25 -12.90
C VAL A 209 12.01 -15.97 -13.21
N VAL A 210 12.87 -16.01 -14.22
CA VAL A 210 13.58 -14.83 -14.70
C VAL A 210 12.58 -13.84 -15.28
N ARG A 211 12.45 -12.65 -14.68
CA ARG A 211 11.61 -11.57 -15.19
C ARG A 211 12.28 -10.97 -16.43
N VAL A 212 11.72 -11.23 -17.61
CA VAL A 212 12.19 -10.62 -18.86
C VAL A 212 11.60 -9.21 -18.99
N PRO A 213 12.42 -8.17 -19.22
CA PRO A 213 11.92 -6.83 -19.49
C PRO A 213 11.12 -6.78 -20.80
N MET A 214 9.96 -6.12 -20.80
CA MET A 214 9.19 -5.92 -22.04
C MET A 214 9.79 -4.78 -22.87
N ARG A 215 9.93 -4.98 -24.18
CA ARG A 215 10.30 -3.88 -25.10
C ARG A 215 9.10 -2.96 -25.33
N ALA A 216 9.36 -1.75 -25.85
CA ALA A 216 8.30 -0.78 -26.12
C ALA A 216 7.21 -1.33 -27.08
N ALA A 217 7.61 -2.07 -28.11
CA ALA A 217 6.69 -2.71 -29.05
C ALA A 217 5.78 -3.75 -28.39
N ASP A 218 6.33 -4.58 -27.49
CA ASP A 218 5.57 -5.61 -26.77
C ASP A 218 4.54 -4.99 -25.83
N ARG A 219 4.90 -3.88 -25.15
CA ARG A 219 3.97 -3.11 -24.30
C ARG A 219 2.81 -2.57 -25.11
N ALA A 220 3.08 -1.98 -26.28
CA ALA A 220 2.02 -1.44 -27.15
C ALA A 220 1.13 -2.54 -27.75
N ALA A 221 1.70 -3.70 -28.11
CA ALA A 221 0.93 -4.85 -28.56
C ALA A 221 0.01 -5.39 -27.45
N PHE A 222 0.53 -5.53 -26.22
CA PHE A 222 -0.25 -5.99 -25.07
C PHE A 222 -1.40 -5.05 -24.73
N LEU A 223 -1.15 -3.73 -24.72
CA LEU A 223 -2.19 -2.73 -24.45
C LEU A 223 -3.24 -2.68 -25.56
N ARG A 224 -2.89 -2.91 -26.83
CA ARG A 224 -3.89 -3.01 -27.91
C ARG A 224 -4.78 -4.25 -27.75
N ALA A 225 -4.22 -5.37 -27.30
CA ALA A 225 -4.97 -6.62 -27.14
C ALA A 225 -5.83 -6.66 -25.86
N HIS A 226 -5.35 -6.07 -24.76
CA HIS A 226 -5.97 -6.22 -23.43
C HIS A 226 -6.28 -4.89 -22.72
N GLY A 227 -6.01 -3.75 -23.37
CA GLY A 227 -6.09 -2.42 -22.77
C GLY A 227 -7.46 -2.08 -22.20
N TYR A 228 -8.55 -2.53 -22.83
CA TYR A 228 -9.90 -2.26 -22.34
C TYR A 228 -10.14 -2.86 -20.94
N THR A 229 -9.89 -4.16 -20.78
CA THR A 229 -10.02 -4.86 -19.48
C THR A 229 -9.06 -4.27 -18.45
N LEU A 230 -7.82 -3.97 -18.85
CA LEU A 230 -6.84 -3.33 -17.98
C LEU A 230 -7.30 -1.96 -17.50
N THR A 231 -7.87 -1.15 -18.38
CA THR A 231 -8.32 0.21 -18.06
C THR A 231 -9.44 0.18 -17.03
N LEU A 232 -10.41 -0.74 -17.17
CA LEU A 232 -11.48 -0.91 -16.18
C LEU A 232 -10.93 -1.29 -14.80
N LEU A 233 -10.00 -2.23 -14.76
CA LEU A 233 -9.33 -2.63 -13.51
C LEU A 233 -8.51 -1.48 -12.91
N ILE A 234 -7.78 -0.71 -13.73
CA ILE A 234 -6.99 0.44 -13.30
C ILE A 234 -7.90 1.55 -12.76
N ILE A 235 -9.03 1.86 -13.40
CA ILE A 235 -9.98 2.85 -12.87
C ILE A 235 -10.46 2.44 -11.48
N GLY A 236 -10.86 1.18 -11.29
CA GLY A 236 -11.23 0.66 -9.97
C GLY A 236 -10.09 0.79 -8.96
N TYR A 237 -8.86 0.44 -9.35
CA TYR A 237 -7.67 0.59 -8.51
C TYR A 237 -7.41 2.05 -8.09
N VAL A 238 -7.52 3.00 -9.01
CA VAL A 238 -7.31 4.42 -8.74
C VAL A 238 -8.31 4.93 -7.72
N LEU A 239 -9.59 4.59 -7.86
CA LEU A 239 -10.64 4.99 -6.92
C LEU A 239 -10.41 4.37 -5.53
N LEU A 240 -10.07 3.09 -5.46
CA LEU A 240 -9.73 2.42 -4.20
C LEU A 240 -8.50 3.06 -3.53
N THR A 241 -7.48 3.41 -4.32
CA THR A 241 -6.26 4.06 -3.81
C THR A 241 -6.58 5.43 -3.23
N ALA A 242 -7.35 6.24 -3.96
CA ALA A 242 -7.73 7.59 -3.54
C ALA A 242 -8.61 7.55 -2.28
N LEU A 243 -9.60 6.64 -2.24
CA LEU A 243 -10.46 6.46 -1.06
C LEU A 243 -9.67 5.98 0.16
N ARG A 244 -8.73 5.06 -0.03
CA ARG A 244 -7.82 4.61 1.03
C ARG A 244 -7.00 5.77 1.57
N ASP A 245 -6.45 6.58 0.69
CA ASP A 245 -5.62 7.72 1.11
C ASP A 245 -6.45 8.75 1.88
N ILE A 246 -7.72 9.00 1.53
CA ILE A 246 -8.61 9.84 2.36
C ILE A 246 -8.87 9.20 3.71
N ARG A 247 -9.34 7.95 3.72
CA ARG A 247 -9.68 7.21 4.96
C ARG A 247 -8.50 7.24 5.94
N ASP A 248 -7.31 7.02 5.42
CA ASP A 248 -6.09 6.99 6.21
C ASP A 248 -5.66 8.40 6.63
N ASN A 249 -5.46 9.33 5.70
CA ASN A 249 -4.86 10.62 6.01
C ASN A 249 -5.78 11.56 6.79
N PHE A 250 -7.11 11.42 6.65
CA PHE A 250 -8.12 12.22 7.35
C PHE A 250 -8.88 11.42 8.41
N ALA A 251 -8.29 10.32 8.88
CA ALA A 251 -8.87 9.51 9.95
C ALA A 251 -9.13 10.34 11.22
N ALA A 252 -8.24 11.27 11.57
CA ALA A 252 -8.40 12.10 12.77
C ALA A 252 -9.67 12.97 12.70
N GLU A 253 -9.92 13.58 11.55
CA GLU A 253 -11.10 14.40 11.28
C GLU A 253 -12.38 13.57 11.22
N ILE A 254 -12.32 12.39 10.60
CA ILE A 254 -13.43 11.45 10.55
C ILE A 254 -13.79 10.99 11.97
N TRP A 255 -12.82 10.59 12.79
CA TRP A 255 -13.06 10.18 14.17
C TRP A 255 -13.56 11.33 15.05
N ALA A 256 -13.01 12.54 14.88
CA ALA A 256 -13.50 13.72 15.58
C ALA A 256 -14.98 14.00 15.26
N ALA A 257 -15.37 13.92 13.98
CA ALA A 257 -16.76 14.07 13.55
C ALA A 257 -17.69 12.96 14.07
N LEU A 258 -17.14 11.78 14.36
CA LEU A 258 -17.87 10.64 14.95
C LEU A 258 -17.92 10.68 16.49
N GLY A 259 -17.38 11.72 17.13
CA GLY A 259 -17.36 11.87 18.60
C GLY A 259 -16.20 11.17 19.31
N HIS A 260 -15.21 10.68 18.57
CA HIS A 260 -14.00 10.01 19.09
C HIS A 260 -12.74 10.87 18.93
N GLY A 261 -12.89 12.20 18.88
CA GLY A 261 -11.77 13.13 18.81
C GLY A 261 -10.83 12.97 20.00
N GLY A 262 -9.52 12.87 19.73
CA GLY A 262 -8.52 12.72 20.79
C GLY A 262 -8.34 11.29 21.31
N ASP A 263 -9.16 10.31 20.94
CA ASP A 263 -8.96 8.92 21.33
C ASP A 263 -7.78 8.32 20.53
N ALA A 264 -6.63 8.17 21.18
CA ALA A 264 -5.44 7.63 20.53
C ALA A 264 -5.60 6.16 20.15
N ALA A 265 -6.31 5.36 20.96
CA ALA A 265 -6.41 3.92 20.74
C ALA A 265 -7.29 3.58 19.53
N ILE A 266 -8.21 4.49 19.14
CA ILE A 266 -9.17 4.26 18.07
C ILE A 266 -8.52 3.96 16.72
N PHE A 267 -7.37 4.59 16.41
CA PHE A 267 -6.64 4.37 15.15
C PHE A 267 -6.10 2.94 15.06
N SER A 268 -5.55 2.40 16.15
CA SER A 268 -5.07 1.01 16.18
C SER A 268 -6.23 0.02 16.25
N ALA A 269 -7.28 0.34 17.01
CA ALA A 269 -8.46 -0.50 17.17
C ALA A 269 -9.22 -0.68 15.84
N SER A 270 -9.22 0.32 14.95
CA SER A 270 -9.84 0.21 13.63
C SER A 270 -8.98 -0.57 12.62
N GLU A 271 -7.66 -0.40 12.63
CA GLU A 271 -6.79 -1.01 11.62
C GLU A 271 -6.38 -2.45 11.95
N LEU A 272 -6.33 -2.84 13.23
CA LEU A 272 -5.92 -4.19 13.62
C LEU A 272 -6.86 -5.27 13.08
N PRO A 273 -8.20 -5.18 13.23
CA PRO A 273 -9.12 -6.17 12.64
C PRO A 273 -9.10 -6.17 11.11
N VAL A 274 -8.86 -5.00 10.51
CA VAL A 274 -8.76 -4.85 9.05
C VAL A 274 -7.54 -5.60 8.52
N ALA A 275 -6.37 -5.38 9.12
CA ALA A 275 -5.12 -6.03 8.73
C ALA A 275 -5.20 -7.56 8.88
N THR A 276 -5.79 -8.06 9.98
CA THR A 276 -5.94 -9.51 10.20
C THR A 276 -6.89 -10.15 9.18
N LEU A 277 -8.02 -9.50 8.88
CA LEU A 277 -8.99 -9.99 7.91
C LEU A 277 -8.39 -10.04 6.49
N VAL A 278 -7.69 -8.97 6.08
CA VAL A 278 -7.05 -8.89 4.76
C VAL A 278 -5.94 -9.93 4.63
N LEU A 279 -5.11 -10.10 5.66
CA LEU A 279 -4.08 -11.15 5.68
C LEU A 279 -4.68 -12.55 5.55
N ALA A 280 -5.75 -12.84 6.29
CA ALA A 280 -6.43 -14.13 6.21
C ALA A 280 -6.99 -14.37 4.81
N ALA A 281 -7.63 -13.37 4.19
CA ALA A 281 -8.16 -13.49 2.83
C ALA A 281 -7.06 -13.73 1.78
N LEU A 282 -5.93 -13.02 1.87
CA LEU A 282 -4.79 -13.23 0.96
C LEU A 282 -4.16 -14.60 1.15
N ALA A 283 -4.00 -15.05 2.40
CA ALA A 283 -3.48 -16.39 2.70
C ALA A 283 -4.37 -17.49 2.08
N LEU A 284 -5.70 -17.33 2.16
CA LEU A 284 -6.64 -18.24 1.52
C LEU A 284 -6.54 -18.20 -0.02
N LEU A 285 -6.36 -17.02 -0.61
CA LEU A 285 -6.16 -16.90 -2.06
C LEU A 285 -4.88 -17.59 -2.54
N MET A 286 -3.80 -17.61 -1.75
CA MET A 286 -2.56 -18.29 -2.09
C MET A 286 -2.71 -19.83 -2.17
N LEU A 287 -3.73 -20.41 -1.53
CA LEU A 287 -4.02 -21.84 -1.63
C LEU A 287 -4.58 -22.23 -3.02
N VAL A 288 -5.06 -21.26 -3.79
CA VAL A 288 -5.65 -21.49 -5.12
C VAL A 288 -4.55 -21.60 -6.17
N ARG A 289 -4.18 -22.84 -6.52
CA ARG A 289 -3.10 -23.12 -7.49
C ARG A 289 -3.46 -22.81 -8.94
N ASP A 290 -4.72 -22.98 -9.32
CA ASP A 290 -5.16 -22.75 -10.70
C ASP A 290 -5.28 -21.24 -10.98
N ASN A 291 -4.55 -20.76 -12.00
CA ASN A 291 -4.46 -19.33 -12.31
C ASN A 291 -5.81 -18.71 -12.68
N LEU A 292 -6.69 -19.45 -13.37
CA LEU A 292 -8.01 -18.96 -13.75
C LEU A 292 -8.92 -18.86 -12.53
N ARG A 293 -8.96 -19.90 -11.69
CA ARG A 293 -9.72 -19.89 -10.44
C ARG A 293 -9.21 -18.81 -9.49
N ALA A 294 -7.90 -18.62 -9.40
CA ALA A 294 -7.29 -17.56 -8.60
C ALA A 294 -7.70 -16.17 -9.11
N LEU A 295 -7.66 -15.96 -10.43
CA LEU A 295 -8.08 -14.70 -11.05
C LEU A 295 -9.57 -14.40 -10.81
N LEU A 296 -10.45 -15.40 -10.96
CA LEU A 296 -11.88 -15.25 -10.70
C LEU A 296 -12.17 -15.03 -9.21
N ALA A 297 -11.46 -15.73 -8.32
CA ALA A 297 -11.54 -15.52 -6.88
C ALA A 297 -11.12 -14.08 -6.50
N MET A 298 -10.10 -13.52 -7.15
CA MET A 298 -9.69 -12.12 -6.95
C MET A 298 -10.76 -11.14 -7.43
N HIS A 299 -11.40 -11.37 -8.58
CA HIS A 299 -12.54 -10.55 -9.01
C HIS A 299 -13.70 -10.65 -7.99
N GLY A 300 -13.98 -11.85 -7.49
CA GLY A 300 -14.97 -12.05 -6.42
C GLY A 300 -14.62 -11.30 -5.14
N LEU A 301 -13.35 -11.28 -4.74
CA LEU A 301 -12.88 -10.54 -3.57
C LEU A 301 -13.01 -9.02 -3.77
N ILE A 302 -12.73 -8.52 -4.96
CA ILE A 302 -12.90 -7.10 -5.31
C ILE A 302 -14.39 -6.71 -5.26
N LEU A 303 -15.27 -7.55 -5.80
CA LEU A 303 -16.72 -7.34 -5.73
C LEU A 303 -17.22 -7.38 -4.28
N LEU A 304 -16.77 -8.36 -3.49
CA LEU A 304 -17.10 -8.44 -2.06
C LEU A 304 -16.64 -7.18 -1.32
N GLY A 305 -15.42 -6.70 -1.59
CA GLY A 305 -14.90 -5.49 -1.00
C GLY A 305 -15.72 -4.25 -1.34
N ALA A 306 -16.15 -4.11 -2.60
CA ALA A 306 -17.05 -3.04 -3.03
C ALA A 306 -18.43 -3.12 -2.35
N LEU A 307 -19.00 -4.32 -2.22
CA LEU A 307 -20.27 -4.52 -1.50
C LEU A 307 -20.15 -4.19 -0.02
N LEU A 308 -19.10 -4.66 0.66
CA LEU A 308 -18.84 -4.32 2.07
C LEU A 308 -18.72 -2.81 2.24
N LEU A 309 -18.01 -2.13 1.35
CA LEU A 309 -17.84 -0.68 1.39
C LEU A 309 -19.18 0.07 1.26
N GLY A 310 -20.01 -0.27 0.26
CA GLY A 310 -21.29 0.39 0.03
C GLY A 310 -22.36 0.04 1.08
N LEU A 311 -22.54 -1.24 1.37
CA LEU A 311 -23.58 -1.72 2.29
C LEU A 311 -23.29 -1.35 3.75
N SER A 312 -22.04 -1.38 4.20
CA SER A 312 -21.70 -0.93 5.55
C SER A 312 -21.90 0.57 5.71
N THR A 313 -21.62 1.36 4.67
CA THR A 313 -21.89 2.80 4.67
C THR A 313 -23.38 3.10 4.72
N LEU A 314 -24.20 2.33 3.98
CA LEU A 314 -25.65 2.42 4.05
C LEU A 314 -26.18 2.03 5.44
N ALA A 315 -25.68 0.93 6.01
CA ALA A 315 -26.06 0.49 7.35
C ALA A 315 -25.66 1.52 8.43
N PHE A 316 -24.51 2.18 8.28
CA PHE A 316 -24.09 3.28 9.15
C PHE A 316 -25.04 4.48 9.06
N GLN A 317 -25.38 4.94 7.85
CA GLN A 317 -26.33 6.05 7.66
C GLN A 317 -27.75 5.71 8.15
N ALA A 318 -28.15 4.44 8.08
CA ALA A 318 -29.41 3.95 8.62
C ALA A 318 -29.40 3.77 10.15
N GLY A 319 -28.29 4.05 10.83
CA GLY A 319 -28.14 3.88 12.28
C GLY A 319 -28.00 2.42 12.74
N LEU A 320 -27.80 1.47 11.81
CA LEU A 320 -27.63 0.04 12.12
C LEU A 320 -26.19 -0.30 12.53
N LEU A 321 -25.21 0.50 12.11
CA LEU A 321 -23.82 0.37 12.53
C LEU A 321 -23.39 1.61 13.30
N VAL A 322 -22.71 1.38 14.43
CA VAL A 322 -22.01 2.44 15.19
C VAL A 322 -20.63 2.74 14.55
N PRO A 323 -19.96 3.85 14.90
CA PRO A 323 -18.76 4.33 14.22
C PRO A 323 -17.63 3.31 14.05
N LEU A 324 -17.28 2.56 15.12
CA LEU A 324 -16.13 1.64 15.08
C LEU A 324 -16.32 0.45 14.14
N PRO A 325 -17.39 -0.36 14.23
CA PRO A 325 -17.68 -1.41 13.27
C PRO A 325 -17.80 -0.89 11.82
N TRP A 326 -18.37 0.29 11.61
CA TRP A 326 -18.44 0.89 10.27
C TRP A 326 -17.05 1.17 9.68
N MET A 327 -16.16 1.81 10.44
CA MET A 327 -14.78 2.08 10.01
C MET A 327 -13.96 0.81 9.78
N VAL A 328 -14.22 -0.26 10.56
CA VAL A 328 -13.61 -1.58 10.37
C VAL A 328 -14.13 -2.24 9.10
N VAL A 329 -15.44 -2.31 8.88
CA VAL A 329 -16.01 -3.02 7.70
C VAL A 329 -15.72 -2.28 6.40
N THR A 330 -15.80 -0.94 6.39
CA THR A 330 -15.39 -0.13 5.23
C THR A 330 -13.90 -0.29 4.95
N GLY A 331 -13.05 -0.27 5.97
CA GLY A 331 -11.61 -0.52 5.86
C GLY A 331 -11.32 -1.91 5.29
N ALA A 332 -11.95 -2.95 5.84
CA ALA A 332 -11.82 -4.32 5.36
C ALA A 332 -12.25 -4.44 3.90
N GLY A 333 -13.43 -3.90 3.53
CA GLY A 333 -13.91 -3.93 2.15
C GLY A 333 -12.96 -3.24 1.17
N LEU A 334 -12.50 -2.05 1.53
CA LEU A 334 -11.52 -1.27 0.77
C LEU A 334 -10.21 -2.04 0.55
N TYR A 335 -9.60 -2.58 1.61
CA TYR A 335 -8.33 -3.28 1.52
C TYR A 335 -8.43 -4.66 0.87
N LEU A 336 -9.55 -5.37 1.04
CA LEU A 336 -9.82 -6.62 0.31
C LEU A 336 -9.88 -6.39 -1.20
N ALA A 337 -10.51 -5.30 -1.64
CA ALA A 337 -10.55 -4.94 -3.04
C ALA A 337 -9.22 -4.39 -3.56
N TYR A 338 -8.50 -3.62 -2.74
CA TYR A 338 -7.24 -2.97 -3.13
C TYR A 338 -6.05 -3.94 -3.22
N THR A 339 -5.89 -4.83 -2.24
CA THR A 339 -4.63 -5.59 -2.08
C THR A 339 -4.32 -6.57 -3.22
N PRO A 340 -5.30 -7.26 -3.85
CA PRO A 340 -5.03 -8.15 -4.98
C PRO A 340 -4.25 -7.49 -6.12
N PHE A 341 -4.51 -6.21 -6.40
CA PHE A 341 -3.82 -5.45 -7.44
C PHE A 341 -2.31 -5.33 -7.22
N ASN A 342 -1.88 -5.27 -5.96
CA ASN A 342 -0.47 -5.11 -5.58
C ASN A 342 0.26 -6.44 -5.42
N ALA A 343 -0.48 -7.54 -5.25
CA ALA A 343 0.09 -8.82 -4.87
C ALA A 343 0.09 -9.86 -6.00
N MET A 344 -1.06 -10.11 -6.64
CA MET A 344 -1.22 -11.32 -7.46
C MET A 344 -2.09 -11.14 -8.71
N LEU A 345 -2.95 -10.11 -8.77
CA LEU A 345 -3.95 -9.98 -9.83
C LEU A 345 -3.31 -9.94 -11.22
N PHE A 346 -2.30 -9.08 -11.40
CA PHE A 346 -1.62 -8.93 -12.69
C PHE A 346 -0.82 -10.16 -13.07
N ASP A 347 -0.12 -10.80 -12.12
CA ASP A 347 0.61 -12.05 -12.38
C ASP A 347 -0.34 -13.16 -12.83
N ARG A 348 -1.45 -13.38 -12.11
CA ARG A 348 -2.43 -14.43 -12.45
C ARG A 348 -3.17 -14.13 -13.75
N MET A 349 -3.45 -12.86 -14.02
CA MET A 349 -4.03 -12.44 -15.29
C MET A 349 -3.08 -12.72 -16.46
N ILE A 350 -1.80 -12.34 -16.37
CA ILE A 350 -0.80 -12.60 -17.42
C ILE A 350 -0.65 -14.12 -17.61
N ALA A 351 -0.51 -14.88 -16.52
CA ALA A 351 -0.41 -16.33 -16.58
C ALA A 351 -1.63 -17.01 -17.21
N THR A 352 -2.83 -16.43 -17.03
CA THR A 352 -4.08 -16.94 -17.61
C THR A 352 -4.24 -16.57 -19.09
N ILE A 353 -3.76 -15.38 -19.49
CA ILE A 353 -3.76 -14.94 -20.88
C ILE A 353 -2.72 -15.70 -21.70
N GLY A 354 -1.60 -16.12 -21.08
CA GLY A 354 -0.54 -16.87 -21.75
C GLY A 354 0.35 -16.01 -22.66
N THR A 355 0.26 -14.69 -22.58
CA THR A 355 1.14 -13.76 -23.29
C THR A 355 2.35 -13.38 -22.44
N ALA A 356 3.52 -13.25 -23.06
CA ALA A 356 4.71 -12.76 -22.38
C ALA A 356 4.54 -11.28 -21.99
N ALA A 357 4.17 -11.03 -20.74
CA ALA A 357 4.03 -9.69 -20.18
C ALA A 357 4.64 -9.62 -18.77
N ASN A 358 4.99 -8.42 -18.33
CA ASN A 358 5.61 -8.18 -17.04
C ASN A 358 4.59 -7.54 -16.08
N ALA A 359 4.20 -8.27 -15.02
CA ALA A 359 3.26 -7.76 -14.02
C ALA A 359 3.76 -6.48 -13.33
N GLY A 360 5.07 -6.34 -13.15
CA GLY A 360 5.67 -5.12 -12.60
C GLY A 360 5.39 -3.88 -13.43
N PHE A 361 5.30 -3.99 -14.76
CA PHE A 361 4.90 -2.87 -15.61
C PHE A 361 3.44 -2.44 -15.36
N LEU A 362 2.53 -3.41 -15.19
CA LEU A 362 1.12 -3.13 -14.92
C LEU A 362 0.91 -2.56 -13.52
N ILE A 363 1.59 -3.11 -12.51
CA ILE A 363 1.61 -2.58 -11.15
C ILE A 363 2.11 -1.14 -11.15
N TYR A 364 3.19 -0.85 -11.90
CA TYR A 364 3.73 0.51 -11.98
C TYR A 364 2.74 1.51 -12.59
N ILE A 365 2.07 1.16 -13.70
CA ILE A 365 1.02 2.03 -14.30
C ILE A 365 -0.12 2.25 -13.31
N ALA A 366 -0.58 1.18 -12.66
CA ALA A 366 -1.66 1.25 -11.69
C ALA A 366 -1.27 2.17 -10.53
N ASP A 367 -0.09 1.97 -9.93
CA ASP A 367 0.44 2.78 -8.83
C ASP A 367 0.59 4.26 -9.18
N ALA A 368 1.20 4.56 -10.32
CA ALA A 368 1.36 5.95 -10.77
C ALA A 368 0.01 6.63 -10.95
N SER A 369 -0.95 5.92 -11.55
CA SER A 369 -2.32 6.42 -11.72
C SER A 369 -3.03 6.58 -10.36
N GLY A 370 -2.79 5.67 -9.41
CA GLY A 370 -3.38 5.71 -8.08
C GLY A 370 -2.91 6.91 -7.25
N TYR A 371 -1.62 7.24 -7.29
CA TYR A 371 -1.11 8.46 -6.65
C TYR A 371 -1.66 9.72 -7.30
N ALA A 372 -1.73 9.75 -8.64
CA ALA A 372 -2.34 10.87 -9.36
C ALA A 372 -3.82 11.05 -8.98
N GLY A 373 -4.59 9.96 -8.89
CA GLY A 373 -5.98 9.99 -8.46
C GLY A 373 -6.16 10.43 -7.00
N SER A 374 -5.24 10.05 -6.11
CA SER A 374 -5.26 10.47 -4.71
C SER A 374 -5.04 11.97 -4.59
N VAL A 375 -4.05 12.52 -5.31
CA VAL A 375 -3.82 13.97 -5.38
C VAL A 375 -5.02 14.69 -6.02
N ALA A 376 -5.56 14.17 -7.12
CA ALA A 376 -6.71 14.75 -7.79
C ALA A 376 -7.94 14.82 -6.86
N LEU A 377 -8.23 13.76 -6.11
CA LEU A 377 -9.38 13.73 -5.20
C LEU A 377 -9.20 14.70 -4.02
N LEU A 378 -7.98 14.87 -3.50
CA LEU A 378 -7.68 15.90 -2.50
C LEU A 378 -7.85 17.32 -3.05
N LEU A 379 -7.47 17.56 -4.30
CA LEU A 379 -7.68 18.85 -4.96
C LEU A 379 -9.16 19.11 -5.21
N VAL A 380 -9.95 18.09 -5.58
CA VAL A 380 -11.40 18.19 -5.71
C VAL A 380 -12.04 18.62 -4.40
N HIS A 381 -11.64 18.02 -3.27
CA HIS A 381 -12.12 18.44 -1.96
C HIS A 381 -11.67 19.87 -1.62
N SER A 382 -10.35 20.12 -1.70
CA SER A 382 -9.74 21.37 -1.24
C SER A 382 -10.15 22.60 -2.05
N LEU A 383 -10.41 22.44 -3.36
CA LEU A 383 -10.75 23.56 -4.25
C LEU A 383 -12.23 23.57 -4.66
N GLY A 384 -12.85 22.39 -4.78
CA GLY A 384 -14.21 22.25 -5.28
C GLY A 384 -15.27 22.23 -4.19
N THR A 385 -14.98 21.65 -3.03
CA THR A 385 -15.92 21.53 -1.90
C THR A 385 -15.28 21.79 -0.53
N PRO A 386 -14.55 22.91 -0.34
CA PRO A 386 -13.79 23.14 0.89
C PRO A 386 -14.67 23.26 2.16
N GLN A 387 -15.95 23.60 2.00
CA GLN A 387 -16.91 23.69 3.12
C GLN A 387 -17.43 22.32 3.57
N LEU A 388 -17.24 21.27 2.77
CA LEU A 388 -17.75 19.94 3.07
C LEU A 388 -16.83 19.25 4.09
N ALA A 389 -17.37 18.92 5.25
CA ALA A 389 -16.64 18.15 6.25
C ALA A 389 -16.17 16.79 5.70
N TRP A 390 -15.04 16.30 6.23
CA TRP A 390 -14.41 15.07 5.76
C TRP A 390 -15.30 13.83 5.87
N LEU A 391 -16.15 13.74 6.90
CA LEU A 391 -17.04 12.59 7.10
C LEU A 391 -18.10 12.47 5.96
N PRO A 392 -18.95 13.46 5.68
CA PRO A 392 -19.87 13.43 4.53
C PRO A 392 -19.18 13.24 3.17
N PHE A 393 -18.00 13.85 2.98
CA PHE A 393 -17.20 13.66 1.77
C PHE A 393 -16.76 12.21 1.62
N PHE A 394 -16.18 11.63 2.67
CA PHE A 394 -15.76 10.24 2.71
C PHE A 394 -16.92 9.27 2.47
N THR A 395 -18.08 9.51 3.09
CA THR A 395 -19.30 8.73 2.87
C THR A 395 -19.74 8.75 1.40
N THR A 396 -19.75 9.91 0.76
CA THR A 396 -20.05 10.04 -0.68
C THR A 396 -19.04 9.27 -1.53
N CYS A 397 -17.75 9.42 -1.24
CA CYS A 397 -16.69 8.69 -1.95
C CYS A 397 -16.81 7.17 -1.76
N CYS A 398 -17.26 6.68 -0.60
CA CYS A 398 -17.52 5.26 -0.37
C CYS A 398 -18.57 4.70 -1.34
N TYR A 399 -19.71 5.39 -1.50
CA TYR A 399 -20.76 4.97 -2.43
C TYR A 399 -20.32 4.99 -3.88
N LEU A 400 -19.70 6.10 -4.32
CA LEU A 400 -19.23 6.24 -5.69
C LEU A 400 -18.17 5.18 -6.03
N THR A 401 -17.22 4.96 -5.11
CA THR A 401 -16.17 3.95 -5.28
C THR A 401 -16.77 2.54 -5.28
N ALA A 402 -17.68 2.22 -4.36
CA ALA A 402 -18.34 0.92 -4.31
C ALA A 402 -19.06 0.61 -5.64
N LEU A 403 -19.86 1.54 -6.15
CA LEU A 403 -20.59 1.37 -7.40
C LEU A 403 -19.64 1.24 -8.59
N ALA A 404 -18.69 2.15 -8.74
CA ALA A 404 -17.76 2.15 -9.86
C ALA A 404 -16.86 0.90 -9.88
N VAL A 405 -16.31 0.50 -8.73
CA VAL A 405 -15.48 -0.71 -8.60
C VAL A 405 -16.32 -1.95 -8.89
N ALA A 406 -17.54 -2.05 -8.38
CA ALA A 406 -18.43 -3.18 -8.67
C ALA A 406 -18.72 -3.31 -10.17
N LEU A 407 -19.10 -2.20 -10.82
CA LEU A 407 -19.38 -2.18 -12.25
C LEU A 407 -18.14 -2.50 -13.09
N CYS A 408 -17.01 -1.82 -12.85
CA CYS A 408 -15.78 -2.05 -13.61
C CYS A 408 -15.27 -3.49 -13.46
N THR A 409 -15.35 -4.05 -12.26
CA THR A 409 -14.92 -5.43 -11.98
C THR A 409 -15.85 -6.45 -12.62
N ALA A 410 -17.17 -6.23 -12.57
CA ALA A 410 -18.14 -7.11 -13.21
C ALA A 410 -17.99 -7.11 -14.75
N VAL A 411 -17.83 -5.93 -15.36
CA VAL A 411 -17.58 -5.81 -16.81
C VAL A 411 -16.24 -6.43 -17.20
N SER A 412 -15.18 -6.21 -16.40
CA SER A 412 -13.87 -6.84 -16.59
C SER A 412 -13.98 -8.37 -16.57
N ALA A 413 -14.61 -8.93 -15.54
CA ALA A 413 -14.80 -10.38 -15.41
C ALA A 413 -15.61 -10.96 -16.58
N TRP A 414 -16.69 -10.29 -16.99
CA TRP A 414 -17.50 -10.72 -18.12
C TRP A 414 -16.72 -10.71 -19.44
N HIS A 415 -15.98 -9.62 -19.72
CA HIS A 415 -15.16 -9.51 -20.92
C HIS A 415 -14.08 -10.62 -20.96
N PHE A 416 -13.44 -10.88 -19.83
CA PHE A 416 -12.42 -11.92 -19.69
C PHE A 416 -12.99 -13.32 -19.97
N LEU A 417 -14.16 -13.65 -19.42
CA LEU A 417 -14.84 -14.93 -19.63
C LEU A 417 -15.34 -15.08 -21.09
N ARG A 418 -15.82 -14.01 -21.70
CA ARG A 418 -16.31 -14.01 -23.09
C ARG A 418 -15.18 -14.22 -24.10
N GLY A 419 -14.04 -13.53 -23.92
CA GLY A 419 -12.87 -13.67 -24.78
C GLY A 419 -12.34 -15.11 -24.86
N ARG A 420 -12.41 -15.86 -23.75
CA ARG A 420 -12.02 -17.29 -23.74
C ARG A 420 -13.00 -18.20 -24.46
N ARG A 421 -14.32 -17.97 -24.33
CA ARG A 421 -15.33 -18.79 -25.04
C ARG A 421 -15.18 -18.66 -26.56
N ALA A 422 -14.85 -17.45 -27.05
CA ALA A 422 -14.56 -17.20 -28.46
C ALA A 422 -13.24 -17.85 -28.93
N GLY A 423 -12.19 -17.84 -28.10
CA GLY A 423 -10.93 -18.52 -28.42
C GLY A 423 -11.03 -20.06 -28.42
N ALA A 424 -11.82 -20.65 -27.51
CA ALA A 424 -12.03 -22.09 -27.45
C ALA A 424 -12.86 -22.64 -28.62
N SER A 425 -13.76 -21.82 -29.20
CA SER A 425 -14.54 -22.20 -30.39
C SER A 425 -13.73 -22.12 -31.68
N HIS A 426 -12.64 -21.33 -31.71
CA HIS A 426 -11.73 -21.23 -32.86
C HIS A 426 -10.65 -22.33 -32.93
N VAL A 427 -10.43 -23.08 -31.84
CA VAL A 427 -9.48 -24.21 -31.78
C VAL A 427 -10.20 -25.56 -31.96
N ALA A 428 -11.53 -25.58 -31.81
CA ALA A 428 -12.37 -26.76 -31.98
C ALA A 428 -13.02 -26.86 -33.38
N ALA A 429 -12.77 -25.88 -34.26
CA ALA A 429 -13.13 -25.87 -35.67
C ALA A 429 -11.83 -25.88 -36.49
#